data_AF-A0A2N5ZD52-F1
#
_entry.id   AF-A0A2N5ZD52-F1
#
_cell.length_a   1.000
_cell.length_b   1.000
_cell.length_c   1.000
_cell.angle_alpha   90.00
_cell.angle_beta   90.00
_cell.angle_gamma   90.00
#
_symmetry.space_group_name_H-M   'P 1'
#
loop_
_entity.id
_entity.type
_entity.pdbx_description
1 polymer ?
#
loop_
_entity_poly.entity_id
_entity_poly.type
_entity_poly.pdbx_seq_one_letter_code
_entity_poly.pdbx_strand_id
1 'polypeptide(L)'
;MFGKKKRAEQARIEAQRKKDSIATAQKKAKALKIKKQKEEQAKKDSIKKAEEARRKLYKFHVIVGSFKTPQYATAYNDLIAKKGYQTELLTNSYNFQMVSIGAFKSWREAVVELNKAREAIEPTSWIYIRQ
;
A
#
# COMPACT_ATOMS: atom_id res chain seq x y z
N MET A 1 57.16 -37.82 22.07
CA MET A 1 56.60 -36.44 21.91
C MET A 1 55.61 -36.28 20.74
N PHE A 2 55.06 -37.35 20.13
CA PHE A 2 54.35 -37.25 18.84
C PHE A 2 52.80 -37.25 18.90
N GLY A 3 52.18 -37.68 20.01
CA GLY A 3 50.71 -37.75 20.12
C GLY A 3 50.00 -36.40 20.38
N LYS A 4 50.67 -35.45 21.05
CA LYS A 4 50.09 -34.14 21.39
C LYS A 4 49.93 -33.23 20.15
N LYS A 5 50.87 -33.28 19.20
CA LYS A 5 50.81 -32.50 17.94
C LYS A 5 49.65 -32.95 17.03
N LYS A 6 49.43 -34.27 16.88
CA LYS A 6 48.37 -34.84 16.04
C LYS A 6 46.96 -34.49 16.51
N ARG A 7 46.72 -34.46 17.83
CA ARG A 7 45.44 -34.04 18.43
C ARG A 7 45.16 -32.55 18.26
N ALA A 8 46.19 -31.71 18.40
CA ALA A 8 46.05 -30.26 18.19
C ALA A 8 45.73 -29.94 16.72
N GLU A 9 46.32 -30.66 15.78
CA GLU A 9 46.07 -30.50 14.34
C GLU A 9 44.68 -30.97 13.95
N GLN A 10 44.22 -32.11 14.47
CA GLN A 10 42.83 -32.58 14.30
C GLN A 10 41.80 -31.59 14.86
N ALA A 11 42.05 -31.02 16.06
CA ALA A 11 41.16 -30.02 16.65
C ALA A 11 41.10 -28.73 15.82
N ARG A 12 42.21 -28.31 15.18
CA ARG A 12 42.24 -27.16 14.26
C ARG A 12 41.45 -27.43 12.99
N ILE A 13 41.61 -28.61 12.39
CA ILE A 13 40.86 -29.01 11.19
C ILE A 13 39.36 -29.07 11.48
N GLU A 14 38.96 -29.62 12.62
CA GLU A 14 37.55 -29.70 13.01
C GLU A 14 36.96 -28.33 13.32
N ALA A 15 37.70 -27.46 14.02
CA ALA A 15 37.30 -26.08 14.26
C ALA A 15 37.14 -25.28 12.96
N GLN A 16 38.02 -25.51 11.98
CA GLN A 16 37.95 -24.88 10.67
C GLN A 16 36.74 -25.39 9.87
N ARG A 17 36.50 -26.71 9.85
CA ARG A 17 35.29 -27.31 9.23
C ARG A 17 33.99 -26.79 9.86
N LYS A 18 33.95 -26.64 11.19
CA LYS A 18 32.80 -26.07 11.91
C LYS A 18 32.58 -24.61 11.52
N LYS A 19 33.63 -23.79 11.45
CA LYS A 19 33.56 -22.39 11.00
C LYS A 19 33.08 -22.27 9.55
N ASP A 20 33.60 -23.11 8.65
CA ASP A 20 33.25 -23.11 7.23
C ASP A 20 31.79 -23.54 7.00
N SER A 21 31.31 -24.52 7.78
CA SER A 21 29.91 -24.96 7.77
C SER A 21 28.96 -23.85 8.26
N ILE A 22 29.30 -23.17 9.37
CA ILE A 22 28.52 -22.05 9.89
C ILE A 22 28.51 -20.88 8.89
N ALA A 23 29.65 -20.53 8.31
CA ALA A 23 29.75 -19.46 7.31
C ALA A 23 28.89 -19.75 6.07
N THR A 24 28.86 -21.02 5.64
CA THR A 24 28.04 -21.46 4.50
C THR A 24 26.54 -21.40 4.82
N ALA A 25 26.13 -21.86 6.00
CA ALA A 25 24.75 -21.76 6.47
C ALA A 25 24.29 -20.29 6.59
N GLN A 26 25.14 -19.41 7.13
CA GLN A 26 24.86 -17.98 7.22
C GLN A 26 24.75 -17.31 5.85
N LYS A 27 25.61 -17.65 4.88
CA LYS A 27 25.51 -17.15 3.49
C LYS A 27 24.20 -17.57 2.84
N LYS A 28 23.80 -18.85 2.98
CA LYS A 28 22.51 -19.35 2.45
C LYS A 28 21.33 -18.64 3.11
N ALA A 29 21.34 -18.48 4.44
CA ALA A 29 20.29 -17.76 5.16
C ALA A 29 20.18 -16.29 4.72
N LYS A 30 21.31 -15.60 4.52
CA LYS A 30 21.34 -14.23 3.98
C LYS A 30 20.80 -14.18 2.54
N ALA A 31 21.20 -15.11 1.67
CA ALA A 31 20.71 -15.17 0.30
C ALA A 31 19.19 -15.40 0.23
N LEU A 32 18.66 -16.29 1.07
CA LEU A 32 17.22 -16.53 1.19
C LEU A 32 16.46 -15.29 1.70
N LYS A 33 17.00 -14.58 2.70
CA LYS A 33 16.41 -13.32 3.19
C LYS A 33 16.38 -12.26 2.09
N ILE A 34 17.48 -12.08 1.35
CA ILE A 34 17.58 -11.13 0.24
C ILE A 34 16.56 -11.49 -0.85
N LYS A 35 16.42 -12.78 -1.18
CA LYS A 35 15.43 -13.23 -2.17
C LYS A 35 14.00 -12.90 -1.73
N LYS A 36 13.63 -13.24 -0.49
CA LYS A 36 12.30 -12.92 0.07
C LYS A 36 12.03 -11.42 0.09
N GLN A 37 13.03 -10.61 0.50
CA GLN A 37 12.91 -9.15 0.51
C GLN A 37 12.72 -8.59 -0.91
N LYS A 38 13.47 -9.10 -1.90
CA LYS A 38 13.31 -8.69 -3.31
C LYS A 38 11.93 -9.05 -3.87
N GLU A 39 11.41 -10.24 -3.55
CA GLU A 39 10.07 -10.66 -3.96
C GLU A 39 8.99 -9.79 -3.32
N GLU A 40 9.11 -9.49 -2.02
CA GLU A 40 8.17 -8.62 -1.32
C GLU A 40 8.21 -7.19 -1.86
N GLN A 41 9.42 -6.68 -2.14
CA GLN A 41 9.60 -5.37 -2.75
C GLN A 41 9.00 -5.31 -4.16
N ALA A 42 9.26 -6.31 -5.00
CA ALA A 42 8.69 -6.40 -6.34
C ALA A 42 7.16 -6.45 -6.32
N LYS A 43 6.55 -7.15 -5.36
CA LYS A 43 5.09 -7.13 -5.15
C LYS A 43 4.60 -5.75 -4.77
N LYS A 44 5.24 -5.08 -3.80
CA LYS A 44 4.89 -3.70 -3.38
C LYS A 44 5.00 -2.71 -4.54
N ASP A 45 6.07 -2.81 -5.33
CA ASP A 45 6.30 -1.92 -6.47
C ASP A 45 5.29 -2.15 -7.59
N SER A 46 4.91 -3.41 -7.83
CA SER A 46 3.87 -3.75 -8.81
C SER A 46 2.51 -3.18 -8.41
N ILE A 47 2.14 -3.29 -7.12
CA ILE A 47 0.90 -2.72 -6.58
C ILE A 47 0.92 -1.19 -6.69
N LYS A 48 2.01 -0.53 -6.30
CA LYS A 48 2.17 0.93 -6.42
C LYS A 48 2.00 1.39 -7.86
N LYS A 49 2.65 0.72 -8.82
CA LYS A 49 2.56 1.07 -10.24
C LYS A 49 1.13 0.91 -10.78
N ALA A 50 0.43 -0.14 -10.38
CA ALA A 50 -0.97 -0.35 -10.75
C ALA A 50 -1.88 0.73 -10.13
N GLU A 51 -1.63 1.10 -8.87
CA GLU A 51 -2.37 2.16 -8.19
C GLU A 51 -2.13 3.53 -8.82
N GLU A 52 -0.89 3.87 -9.16
CA GLU A 52 -0.53 5.09 -9.88
C GLU A 52 -1.18 5.15 -11.26
N ALA A 53 -1.20 4.04 -12.00
CA ALA A 53 -1.90 3.96 -13.27
C ALA A 53 -3.42 4.18 -13.09
N ARG A 54 -4.02 3.60 -12.05
CA ARG A 54 -5.43 3.83 -11.71
C ARG A 54 -5.69 5.30 -11.36
N ARG A 55 -4.84 5.91 -10.54
CA ARG A 55 -4.96 7.33 -10.14
C ARG A 55 -4.90 8.27 -11.35
N LYS A 56 -3.99 8.01 -12.30
CA LYS A 56 -3.90 8.80 -13.55
C LYS A 56 -5.12 8.64 -14.43
N LEU A 57 -5.70 7.43 -14.46
CA LEU A 57 -6.84 7.12 -15.31
C LEU A 57 -8.15 7.67 -14.73
N TYR A 58 -8.32 7.63 -13.41
CA TYR A 58 -9.54 8.03 -12.71
C TYR A 58 -9.30 9.29 -11.87
N LYS A 59 -9.21 10.44 -12.54
CA LYS A 59 -8.86 11.72 -11.92
C LYS A 59 -10.04 12.53 -11.40
N PHE A 60 -11.26 12.25 -11.88
CA PHE A 60 -12.45 13.01 -11.51
C PHE A 60 -13.19 12.29 -10.40
N HIS A 61 -13.28 12.88 -9.22
CA HIS A 61 -13.96 12.32 -8.07
C HIS A 61 -15.21 13.13 -7.73
N VAL A 62 -16.37 12.49 -7.61
CA VAL A 62 -17.58 13.19 -7.12
C VAL A 62 -17.56 13.18 -5.60
N ILE A 63 -17.58 14.36 -4.99
CA ILE A 63 -17.48 14.59 -3.55
C ILE A 63 -18.84 15.02 -3.01
N VAL A 64 -19.29 14.35 -1.97
CA VAL A 64 -20.58 14.58 -1.29
C VAL A 64 -20.42 15.14 0.14
N GLY A 65 -19.18 15.36 0.57
CA GLY A 65 -18.87 15.94 1.88
C GLY A 65 -17.37 16.17 2.07
N SER A 66 -17.00 17.15 2.89
CA SER A 66 -15.61 17.47 3.23
C SER A 66 -15.53 17.94 4.68
N PHE A 67 -14.70 17.27 5.48
CA PHE A 67 -14.65 17.45 6.92
C PHE A 67 -13.22 17.69 7.39
N LYS A 68 -13.05 18.63 8.31
CA LYS A 68 -11.76 18.83 8.99
C LYS A 68 -11.49 17.73 10.01
N THR A 69 -12.54 17.26 10.69
CA THR A 69 -12.47 16.22 11.72
C THR A 69 -12.63 14.84 11.08
N PRO A 70 -11.60 13.96 11.14
CA PRO A 70 -11.63 12.66 10.47
C PRO A 70 -12.78 11.76 10.91
N GLN A 71 -13.15 11.80 12.20
CA GLN A 71 -14.23 10.97 12.75
C GLN A 71 -15.58 11.26 12.07
N TYR A 72 -15.85 12.53 11.74
CA TYR A 72 -17.08 12.91 11.04
C TYR A 72 -17.06 12.46 9.57
N ALA A 73 -15.89 12.54 8.91
CA ALA A 73 -15.75 12.00 7.57
C ALA A 73 -16.00 10.50 7.53
N THR A 74 -15.45 9.74 8.49
CA THR A 74 -15.67 8.29 8.59
C THR A 74 -17.14 7.96 8.85
N ALA A 75 -17.78 8.61 9.83
CA ALA A 75 -19.19 8.36 10.12
C ALA A 75 -20.10 8.68 8.93
N TYR A 76 -19.83 9.80 8.23
CA TYR A 76 -20.59 10.17 7.03
C TYR A 76 -20.32 9.20 5.87
N ASN A 77 -19.07 8.80 5.65
CA ASN A 77 -18.70 7.79 4.67
C ASN A 77 -19.48 6.48 4.89
N ASP A 78 -19.55 6.00 6.13
CA ASP A 78 -20.28 4.77 6.48
C ASP A 78 -21.79 4.91 6.27
N LEU A 79 -22.35 6.09 6.56
CA LEU A 79 -23.75 6.40 6.29
C LEU A 79 -24.06 6.31 4.79
N ILE A 80 -23.22 6.92 3.95
CA ILE A 80 -23.40 6.89 2.49
C ILE A 80 -23.17 5.48 1.94
N ALA A 81 -22.20 4.74 2.46
CA ALA A 81 -21.99 3.34 2.11
C ALA A 81 -23.20 2.45 2.44
N LYS A 82 -23.84 2.66 3.60
CA LYS A 82 -25.09 1.96 3.99
C LYS A 82 -26.27 2.27 3.07
N LYS A 83 -26.27 3.41 2.39
CA LYS A 83 -27.26 3.75 1.36
C LYS A 83 -27.01 3.04 0.02
N GLY A 84 -25.96 2.22 -0.07
CA GLY A 84 -25.64 1.41 -1.25
C GLY A 84 -24.65 2.05 -2.22
N TYR A 85 -24.06 3.20 -1.87
CA TYR A 85 -23.04 3.85 -2.68
C TYR A 85 -21.66 3.28 -2.39
N GLN A 86 -20.83 3.14 -3.42
CA GLN A 86 -19.41 2.86 -3.23
C GLN A 86 -18.71 4.16 -2.83
N THR A 87 -18.06 4.17 -1.67
CA THR A 87 -17.41 5.39 -1.15
C THR A 87 -15.90 5.25 -0.99
N GLU A 88 -15.20 6.38 -1.11
CA GLU A 88 -13.77 6.50 -0.89
C GLU A 88 -13.48 7.78 -0.08
N LEU A 89 -12.63 7.67 0.95
CA LEU A 89 -12.12 8.83 1.67
C LEU A 89 -10.85 9.34 0.99
N LEU A 90 -10.86 10.63 0.64
CA LEU A 90 -9.74 11.33 0.02
C LEU A 90 -9.26 12.44 0.95
N THR A 91 -7.96 12.64 1.04
CA THR A 91 -7.40 13.79 1.76
C THR A 91 -6.89 14.83 0.77
N ASN A 92 -7.30 16.09 0.94
CA ASN A 92 -6.78 17.21 0.14
C ASN A 92 -5.50 17.80 0.74
N SER A 93 -4.91 18.79 0.04
CA SER A 93 -3.70 19.50 0.49
C SER A 93 -3.87 20.29 1.80
N TYR A 94 -5.10 20.56 2.22
CA TYR A 94 -5.44 21.29 3.45
C TYR A 94 -5.78 20.36 4.63
N ASN A 95 -5.51 19.06 4.49
CA ASN A 95 -5.83 18.02 5.46
C ASN A 95 -7.34 17.91 5.79
N PHE A 96 -8.21 18.23 4.83
CA PHE A 96 -9.63 17.89 4.92
C PHE A 96 -9.84 16.49 4.34
N GLN A 97 -10.69 15.72 5.04
CA GLN A 97 -11.15 14.41 4.61
C GLN A 97 -12.43 14.58 3.79
N MET A 98 -12.36 14.27 2.51
CA MET A 98 -13.44 14.34 1.54
C MET A 98 -14.05 12.95 1.35
N VAL A 99 -15.38 12.88 1.33
CA VAL A 99 -16.11 11.65 1.05
C VAL A 99 -16.49 11.65 -0.43
N SER A 100 -15.89 10.75 -1.19
CA SER A 100 -16.20 10.53 -2.59
C SER A 100 -17.15 9.36 -2.78
N ILE A 101 -18.05 9.44 -3.76
CA ILE A 101 -18.95 8.35 -4.16
C ILE A 101 -18.53 7.67 -5.47
N GLY A 102 -17.35 8.02 -6.01
CA GLY A 102 -16.87 7.45 -7.27
C GLY A 102 -15.71 8.21 -7.87
N ALA A 103 -14.92 7.49 -8.66
CA ALA A 103 -13.81 8.01 -9.44
C ALA A 103 -14.06 7.70 -10.92
N PHE A 104 -13.88 8.70 -11.79
CA PHE A 104 -14.29 8.65 -13.19
C PHE A 104 -13.14 9.04 -14.12
N LYS A 105 -13.16 8.47 -15.33
CA LYS A 105 -12.12 8.72 -16.34
C LYS A 105 -12.36 10.00 -17.11
N SER A 106 -13.63 10.31 -17.37
CA SER A 106 -14.05 11.46 -18.15
C SER A 106 -14.85 12.46 -17.31
N TRP A 107 -14.74 13.73 -17.66
CA TRP A 107 -15.53 14.80 -17.03
C TRP A 107 -17.03 14.56 -17.21
N ARG A 108 -17.44 14.06 -18.38
CA ARG A 108 -18.84 13.78 -18.71
C ARG A 108 -19.45 12.73 -17.77
N GLU A 109 -18.75 11.62 -17.53
CA GLU A 109 -19.18 10.60 -16.56
C GLU A 109 -19.35 11.20 -15.16
N ALA A 110 -18.35 11.98 -14.71
CA ALA A 110 -18.40 12.62 -13.40
C ALA A 110 -19.57 13.60 -13.25
N VAL A 111 -19.90 14.37 -14.29
CA VAL A 111 -21.04 15.30 -14.28
C VAL A 111 -22.38 14.57 -14.22
N VAL A 112 -22.53 13.46 -14.95
CA VAL A 112 -23.74 12.64 -14.88
C VAL A 112 -23.95 12.13 -13.47
N GLU A 113 -22.90 11.61 -12.83
CA GLU A 113 -23.01 11.12 -11.46
C GLU A 113 -23.17 12.25 -10.43
N LEU A 114 -22.52 13.40 -10.65
CA LEU A 114 -22.69 14.59 -9.82
C LEU A 114 -24.16 15.03 -9.75
N ASN A 115 -24.87 15.05 -10.89
CA ASN A 115 -26.27 15.48 -10.90
C ASN A 115 -27.14 14.53 -10.07
N LYS A 116 -26.96 13.22 -10.21
CA LYS A 116 -27.64 12.22 -9.37
C LYS A 116 -27.30 12.39 -7.89
N ALA A 117 -26.03 12.65 -7.57
CA ALA A 117 -25.59 12.87 -6.20
C ALA A 117 -26.24 14.10 -5.57
N ARG A 118 -26.40 15.18 -6.34
CA ARG A 118 -27.07 16.41 -5.90
C ARG A 118 -28.56 16.21 -5.64
N GLU A 119 -29.21 15.36 -6.42
CA GLU A 119 -30.62 15.03 -6.24
C GLU A 119 -30.86 14.06 -5.08
N ALA A 120 -30.00 13.04 -4.94
CA ALA A 120 -30.25 11.92 -4.03
C ALA A 120 -29.51 11.99 -2.68
N ILE A 121 -28.39 12.72 -2.61
CA ILE A 121 -27.47 12.70 -1.46
C ILE A 121 -27.28 14.09 -0.87
N GLU A 122 -26.62 14.98 -1.62
CA GLU A 122 -26.16 16.28 -1.12
C GLU A 122 -26.17 17.32 -2.26
N PRO A 123 -27.12 18.28 -2.25
CA PRO A 123 -27.26 19.30 -3.30
C PRO A 123 -26.00 20.12 -3.57
N THR A 124 -25.14 20.27 -2.55
CA THR A 124 -23.90 21.03 -2.66
C THR A 124 -22.71 20.23 -3.18
N SER A 125 -22.90 18.97 -3.58
CA SER A 125 -21.84 18.10 -4.10
C SER A 125 -21.04 18.76 -5.24
N TRP A 126 -19.77 18.38 -5.38
CA TRP A 126 -18.86 18.94 -6.39
C TRP A 126 -17.90 17.88 -6.94
N ILE A 127 -17.22 18.20 -8.04
CA ILE A 127 -16.16 17.34 -8.59
C ILE A 127 -14.80 17.82 -8.07
N TYR A 128 -14.04 16.90 -7.48
CA TYR A 128 -12.64 17.08 -7.16
C TYR A 128 -11.78 16.47 -8.26
N ILE A 129 -10.87 17.27 -8.83
CA ILE A 129 -9.90 16.80 -9.80
C ILE A 129 -8.61 16.50 -9.05
N ARG A 130 -8.30 15.21 -8.92
CA ARG A 130 -7.06 14.76 -8.31
C ARG A 130 -5.91 14.98 -9.31
N GLN A 131 -4.87 15.66 -8.84
CA GLN A 131 -3.62 15.89 -9.60
C GLN A 131 -2.77 14.62 -9.64
#